data_AF-I0SJA4-F1
#
_entry.id   AF-I0SJA4-F1
#
_cell.length_a   1.000
_cell.length_b   1.000
_cell.length_c   1.000
_cell.angle_alpha   90.00
_cell.angle_beta   90.00
_cell.angle_gamma   90.00
#
_symmetry.space_group_name_H-M   'P 1'
#
loop_
_entity.id
_entity.type
_entity.pdbx_description
1 polymer ?
#
loop_
_entity_poly.entity_id
_entity_poly.type
_entity_poly.pdbx_seq_one_letter_code
_entity_poly.pdbx_strand_id
1 'polypeptide(L)' 'MKILTLSVADFNQRAQRLYLNCGFNVIGRQPQESNGDSYLFVKMEKELK' A
#
# COMPACT_ATOMS: atom_id res chain seq x y z
N MET A 1 -11.07 5.17 -17.22
CA MET A 1 -10.97 5.22 -15.74
C MET A 1 -9.52 4.92 -15.36
N LYS A 2 -8.86 5.79 -14.57
CA LYS A 2 -7.45 5.60 -14.19
C LYS A 2 -7.37 5.16 -12.73
N ILE A 3 -6.50 4.19 -12.44
CA ILE A 3 -6.26 3.69 -11.09
C ILE A 3 -4.84 4.08 -10.69
N LEU A 4 -4.69 4.71 -9.53
CA LEU A 4 -3.40 4.94 -8.89
C LEU A 4 -3.14 3.82 -7.88
N THR A 5 -1.97 3.19 -7.95
CA THR A 5 -1.58 2.13 -7.02
C THR A 5 -0.31 2.51 -6.25
N LEU A 6 -0.19 2.01 -5.03
CA LEU A 6 1.01 2.12 -4.21
C LEU A 6 1.19 0.87 -3.35
N SER A 7 2.41 0.70 -2.84
CA SER A 7 2.74 -0.32 -1.83
C SER A 7 3.33 0.36 -0.61
N VAL A 8 2.92 -0.06 0.59
CA VAL A 8 3.41 0.47 1.87
C VAL A 8 3.79 -0.67 2.78
N ALA A 9 4.90 -0.56 3.52
CA ALA A 9 5.30 -1.60 4.46
C ALA A 9 4.18 -1.86 5.50
N ASP A 10 3.93 -3.14 5.81
CA ASP A 10 2.83 -3.58 6.68
C ASP A 10 3.01 -3.06 8.12
N PHE A 11 4.26 -2.91 8.58
CA PHE A 11 4.55 -2.30 9.88
C PHE A 11 4.27 -0.78 9.92
N ASN A 12 4.20 -0.10 8.77
CA ASN A 12 3.94 1.35 8.71
C ASN A 12 2.43 1.66 8.77
N GLN A 13 1.81 1.33 9.90
CA GLN A 13 0.38 1.52 10.14
C GLN A 13 -0.05 3.00 10.01
N ARG A 14 0.85 3.94 10.30
CA ARG A 14 0.60 5.38 10.17
C ARG A 14 0.33 5.77 8.71
N ALA A 15 1.18 5.32 7.79
CA ALA A 15 1.00 5.61 6.37
C ALA A 15 -0.23 4.90 5.79
N GLN A 16 -0.49 3.64 6.18
CA GLN A 16 -1.70 2.93 5.78
C GLN A 16 -2.97 3.71 6.16
N ARG A 17 -3.06 4.20 7.40
CA ARG A 17 -4.20 5.02 7.85
C ARG A 17 -4.35 6.32 7.06
N LEU A 18 -3.24 6.99 6.77
CA LEU A 18 -3.25 8.19 5.91
C LEU A 18 -3.82 7.87 4.53
N TYR A 19 -3.37 6.80 3.88
CA TYR A 19 -3.83 6.45 2.53
C TYR A 19 -5.29 6.03 2.50
N LEU A 20 -5.77 5.27 3.50
CA LEU A 20 -7.20 4.98 3.67
C LEU A 20 -8.02 6.28 3.74
N ASN A 21 -7.58 7.26 4.54
CA ASN A 21 -8.25 8.56 4.65
C ASN A 21 -8.19 9.38 3.34
N CYS A 22 -7.18 9.16 2.51
CA CYS A 22 -7.07 9.77 1.18
C CYS A 22 -7.94 9.06 0.12
N GLY A 23 -8.68 8.01 0.49
CA GLY A 23 -9.57 7.26 -0.40
C GLY A 23 -8.89 6.12 -1.15
N PHE A 24 -7.76 5.62 -0.66
CA PHE A 24 -7.21 4.35 -1.13
C PHE A 24 -7.89 3.17 -0.42
N ASN A 25 -7.96 2.04 -1.10
CA ASN A 25 -8.42 0.75 -0.56
C ASN A 25 -7.27 -0.25 -0.53
N VAL A 26 -7.26 -1.14 0.47
CA VAL A 26 -6.31 -2.26 0.51
C VAL A 26 -6.76 -3.34 -0.47
N ILE A 27 -5.86 -3.76 -1.36
CA ILE A 27 -6.14 -4.79 -2.38
C ILE A 27 -5.30 -6.05 -2.22
N GLY A 28 -4.31 -6.04 -1.33
CA GLY A 28 -3.53 -7.24 -1.04
C GLY A 28 -2.36 -6.98 -0.12
N ARG A 29 -1.71 -8.08 0.28
CA ARG A 29 -0.44 -8.07 1.00
C ARG A 29 0.49 -9.06 0.32
N GLN A 30 1.75 -8.67 0.15
CA GLN A 30 2.77 -9.53 -0.44
C GLN A 30 4.13 -9.28 0.20
N PRO A 31 4.93 -10.33 0.45
CA PRO A 31 6.32 -10.15 0.83
C PRO A 31 7.08 -9.47 -0.31
N GLN A 32 8.00 -8.57 0.03
CA GLN A 32 8.86 -7.89 -0.91
C GLN A 32 10.28 -7.81 -0.34
N GLU A 33 11.25 -8.23 -1.15
CA GLU A 33 12.66 -8.09 -0.82
C GLU A 33 13.08 -6.63 -0.88
N SER A 34 13.76 -6.17 0.16
CA SER A 34 14.32 -4.82 0.27
C SER A 34 15.60 -4.87 1.11
N ASN A 35 16.70 -4.34 0.56
CA ASN A 35 17.98 -4.20 1.26
C ASN A 35 18.54 -5.50 1.89
N GLY A 36 18.29 -6.66 1.26
CA GLY A 36 18.78 -7.96 1.73
C GLY A 36 17.89 -8.67 2.76
N ASP A 37 16.70 -8.14 3.02
CA ASP A 37 15.70 -8.74 3.90
C ASP A 37 14.31 -8.70 3.23
N SER A 38 13.33 -9.44 3.77
CA SER A 38 11.97 -9.52 3.22
C SER A 38 10.97 -8.94 4.19
N TYR A 39 10.23 -7.92 3.74
CA TYR A 39 9.18 -7.28 4.53
C TYR A 39 7.83 -7.51 3.86
N LEU A 40 6.78 -7.63 4.67
CA LEU A 40 5.41 -7.64 4.15
C LEU A 40 5.02 -6.22 3.72
N PHE A 41 4.51 -6.07 2.50
CA PHE A 41 3.97 -4.82 1.97
C PHE A 41 2.48 -4.96 1.69
N VAL A 42 1.72 -3.91 2.01
CA VAL A 42 0.31 -3.74 1.70
C VAL A 42 0.18 -3.00 0.37
N LYS A 43 -0.45 -3.64 -0.61
CA LYS A 43 -0.80 -3.02 -1.88
C LYS A 43 -2.13 -2.29 -1.75
N MET A 44 -2.18 -1.04 -2.20
CA MET A 44 -3.36 -0.19 -2.10
C MET A 44 -3.65 0.48 -3.44
N GLU A 45 -4.92 0.81 -3.70
CA GLU A 45 -5.34 1.48 -4.93
C GLU A 45 -6.39 2.58 -4.69
N LYS A 46 -6.44 3.55 -5.60
CA LYS A 46 -7.44 4.61 -5.61
C LYS A 46 -7.86 4.91 -7.05
N GLU A 47 -9.17 5.04 -7.25
CA GLU A 47 -9.72 5.53 -8.51
C GLU A 47 -9.47 7.04 -8.65
N LEU A 48 -8.90 7.46 -9.78
CA LEU A 48 -8.75 8.86 -10.14
C LEU A 48 -9.99 9.29 -10.94
N LYS A 49 -10.70 10.31 -10.41
CA LYS A 49 -11.79 10.98 -11.10
C LYS A 49 -11.26 11.93 -12.16
#